data_AF-A0A7C6IZQ3-F1
#
_entry.id   AF-A0A7C6IZQ3-F1
#
_cell.length_a   1.000
_cell.length_b   1.000
_cell.length_c   1.000
_cell.angle_alpha   90.00
_cell.angle_beta   90.00
_cell.angle_gamma   90.00
#
_symmetry.space_group_name_H-M   'P 1'
#
loop_
_entity.id
_entity.type
_entity.pdbx_description
1 polymer ?
#
loop_
_entity_poly.entity_id
_entity_poly.type
_entity_poly.pdbx_seq_one_letter_code
_entity_poly.pdbx_strand_id
1 'polypeptide(L)'
;MRKRKSNRIIIVLTIICALITFVSVFSKSLLKLLYSYKFNMDIKDASAVGIIGGSDGPTEIFIGSQYTTHWVPIIFAILTSLGVVYLIADRRRNKHN
;
A
#
# COMPACT_ATOMS: atom_id res chain seq x y z
N MET A 1 -22.28 11.73 -25.48
CA MET A 1 -21.19 10.71 -25.50
C MET A 1 -20.00 11.01 -24.56
N ARG A 2 -19.66 12.28 -24.25
CA ARG A 2 -18.45 12.64 -23.47
C ARG A 2 -18.45 12.19 -22.00
N LYS A 3 -19.60 12.29 -21.30
CA LYS A 3 -19.75 11.85 -19.89
C LYS A 3 -19.51 10.34 -19.70
N ARG A 4 -20.00 9.48 -20.61
CA ARG A 4 -19.77 8.02 -20.56
C ARG A 4 -18.28 7.66 -20.71
N LYS A 5 -17.55 8.32 -21.61
CA LYS A 5 -16.10 8.10 -21.77
C LYS A 5 -15.33 8.54 -20.52
N SER A 6 -15.68 9.70 -19.95
CA SER A 6 -15.04 10.21 -18.73
C SER A 6 -15.26 9.31 -17.51
N ASN A 7 -16.46 8.76 -17.31
CA ASN A 7 -16.70 7.80 -16.24
C ASN A 7 -15.87 6.52 -16.39
N ARG A 8 -15.69 6.04 -17.62
CA ARG A 8 -14.89 4.84 -17.88
C ARG A 8 -13.42 5.04 -17.48
N ILE A 9 -12.88 6.24 -17.72
CA ILE A 9 -11.52 6.62 -17.30
C ILE A 9 -11.42 6.64 -15.77
N ILE A 10 -12.41 7.24 -15.08
CA ILE A 10 -12.42 7.31 -13.62
C ILE A 10 -12.50 5.91 -12.98
N ILE A 11 -13.28 5.00 -13.56
CA ILE A 11 -13.35 3.60 -13.12
C ILE A 11 -11.98 2.92 -13.23
N VAL A 12 -11.34 3.01 -14.39
CA VAL A 12 -10.02 2.39 -14.62
C VAL A 12 -8.98 2.97 -13.65
N LEU A 13 -8.96 4.29 -13.47
CA LEU A 13 -8.06 4.95 -12.51
C LEU A 13 -8.29 4.47 -11.07
N THR A 14 -9.55 4.34 -10.66
CA THR A 14 -9.93 3.87 -9.31
C THR A 14 -9.48 2.42 -9.09
N ILE A 15 -9.64 1.56 -10.10
CA ILE A 15 -9.18 0.16 -10.04
C ILE A 15 -7.66 0.08 -9.90
N ILE A 16 -6.92 0.88 -10.67
CA ILE A 16 -5.46 0.92 -10.58
C ILE A 16 -5.00 1.40 -9.20
N CYS A 17 -5.60 2.47 -8.66
CA CYS A 17 -5.29 2.97 -7.32
C CYS A 17 -5.60 1.93 -6.24
N ALA A 18 -6.74 1.22 -6.35
CA ALA A 18 -7.09 0.16 -5.43
C ALA A 18 -6.07 -0.98 -5.45
N LEU A 19 -5.62 -1.38 -6.63
CA LEU A 19 -4.60 -2.43 -6.80
C LEU A 19 -3.25 -2.01 -6.17
N ILE A 20 -2.80 -0.78 -6.42
CA ILE A 20 -1.57 -0.22 -5.83
C ILE A 20 -1.67 -0.18 -4.30
N THR A 21 -2.82 0.26 -3.77
CA THR A 21 -3.07 0.30 -2.32
C THR A 21 -3.00 -1.11 -1.72
N PHE A 22 -3.65 -2.09 -2.37
CA PHE A 22 -3.63 -3.48 -1.94
C PHE A 22 -2.20 -4.04 -1.91
N VAL A 23 -1.46 -3.92 -3.01
CA VAL A 23 -0.06 -4.39 -3.06
C VAL A 23 0.79 -3.70 -1.99
N SER A 24 0.63 -2.40 -1.79
CA SER A 24 1.40 -1.63 -0.80
C SER A 24 1.13 -2.09 0.63
N VAL A 25 -0.13 -2.30 1.00
CA VAL A 25 -0.52 -2.77 2.34
C VAL A 25 -0.05 -4.21 2.59
N PHE A 26 -0.19 -5.08 1.60
CA PHE A 26 0.15 -6.50 1.75
C PHE A 26 1.65 -6.80 1.56
N SER A 27 2.42 -5.89 0.95
CA SER A 27 3.86 -6.06 0.70
C SER A 27 4.65 -6.45 1.96
N LYS A 28 4.40 -5.77 3.09
CA LYS A 28 5.09 -6.02 4.36
C LYS A 28 4.77 -7.41 4.92
N SER A 29 3.51 -7.83 4.86
CA SER A 29 3.08 -9.16 5.31
C SER A 29 3.60 -10.28 4.41
N LEU A 30 3.61 -10.07 3.09
CA LEU A 30 4.13 -11.04 2.12
C LEU A 30 5.65 -11.19 2.25
N LEU A 31 6.40 -10.08 2.39
CA LEU A 31 7.83 -10.12 2.68
C LEU A 31 8.10 -10.87 3.98
N LYS A 32 7.36 -10.56 5.05
CA LYS A 32 7.47 -11.26 6.33
C LYS A 32 7.25 -12.77 6.18
N LEU A 33 6.22 -13.18 5.46
CA LEU A 33 5.95 -14.60 5.21
C LEU A 33 7.07 -15.26 4.41
N LEU A 34 7.56 -14.59 3.36
CA LEU A 34 8.63 -15.11 2.49
C LEU A 34 9.95 -15.30 3.25
N TYR A 35 10.33 -14.33 4.08
CA TYR A 35 11.52 -14.44 4.92
C TYR A 35 11.39 -15.53 5.97
N SER A 36 10.22 -15.62 6.64
CA SER A 36 9.96 -16.68 7.62
C SER A 36 10.04 -18.06 6.99
N TYR A 37 9.47 -18.25 5.79
CA TYR A 37 9.52 -19.53 5.08
C TYR A 37 10.93 -19.89 4.60
N LYS A 38 11.67 -18.93 4.02
CA LYS A 38 12.98 -19.21 3.40
C LYS A 38 14.14 -19.27 4.39
N PHE A 39 14.08 -18.48 5.45
CA PHE A 39 15.19 -18.35 6.41
C PHE A 39 14.86 -18.89 7.80
N ASN A 40 13.64 -19.40 8.02
CA ASN A 40 13.16 -19.86 9.32
C ASN A 40 13.38 -18.84 10.45
N MET A 41 13.47 -17.55 10.08
CA MET A 41 13.72 -16.44 10.97
C MET A 41 12.39 -15.97 11.55
N ASP A 42 12.28 -15.98 12.88
CA ASP A 42 11.22 -15.23 13.54
C ASP A 42 11.54 -13.74 13.40
N ILE A 43 10.66 -12.99 12.73
CA ILE A 43 10.90 -11.58 12.41
C ILE A 43 10.83 -10.70 13.66
N LYS A 44 10.40 -11.26 14.80
CA LYS A 44 10.66 -10.64 16.11
C LYS A 44 12.16 -10.48 16.39
N ASP A 45 12.97 -11.45 15.98
CA ASP A 45 14.43 -11.43 16.16
C ASP A 45 15.18 -10.85 14.95
N ALA A 46 14.54 -10.75 13.78
CA ALA A 46 15.17 -10.17 12.58
C ALA A 46 15.50 -8.67 12.72
N SER A 47 14.79 -7.94 13.59
CA SER A 47 15.17 -6.58 13.98
C SER A 47 16.53 -6.55 14.69
N ALA A 48 16.97 -7.66 15.28
CA ALA A 48 18.28 -7.85 15.88
C ALA A 48 19.29 -8.51 14.92
N VAL A 49 18.85 -9.25 13.90
CA VAL A 49 19.76 -9.83 12.89
C VAL A 49 20.39 -8.76 12.00
N GLY A 50 19.68 -7.65 11.75
CA GLY A 50 20.27 -6.46 11.11
C GLY A 50 21.18 -5.62 12.00
N ILE A 51 21.36 -6.01 13.28
CA ILE A 51 22.26 -5.35 14.26
C ILE A 51 23.59 -6.12 14.40
N ILE A 52 23.64 -7.38 13.94
CA ILE A 52 24.79 -8.28 14.15
C ILE A 52 25.75 -8.30 12.94
N GLY A 53 25.42 -7.63 11.83
CA GLY A 53 26.09 -7.78 10.54
C GLY A 53 27.02 -6.65 10.07
N GLY A 54 26.81 -5.40 10.51
CA GLY A 54 27.67 -4.28 10.17
C GLY A 54 28.67 -3.98 11.27
N SER A 55 29.93 -3.76 10.90
CA SER A 55 31.01 -3.34 11.81
C SER A 55 30.79 -1.99 12.51
N ASP A 56 29.62 -1.35 12.32
CA ASP A 56 29.21 -0.06 12.85
C ASP A 56 27.76 -0.13 13.38
N GLY A 57 27.56 -0.96 14.41
CA GLY A 57 26.25 -1.26 15.01
C GLY A 57 25.35 -0.05 15.37
N PRO A 58 25.86 1.11 15.83
CA PRO A 58 25.02 2.29 16.08
C PRO A 58 24.42 2.88 14.80
N THR A 59 25.15 2.83 13.68
CA THR A 59 24.73 3.41 12.40
C THR A 59 23.66 2.56 11.71
N GLU A 60 23.74 1.23 11.82
CA GLU A 60 22.70 0.33 11.31
C GLU A 60 21.38 0.48 12.06
N ILE A 61 21.43 0.66 13.39
CA ILE A 61 20.23 0.94 14.21
C ILE A 61 19.62 2.28 13.81
N PHE A 62 20.44 3.30 13.57
CA PHE A 62 19.97 4.62 13.12
C PHE A 62 19.23 4.54 11.78
N ILE A 63 19.77 3.81 10.80
CA ILE A 63 19.15 3.63 9.47
C ILE A 63 17.89 2.74 9.55
N GLY A 64 17.92 1.65 10.32
CA GLY A 64 16.77 0.75 10.50
C GLY A 64 15.62 1.40 11.28
N SER A 65 15.92 2.38 12.13
CA SER A 65 14.94 3.16 12.89
C SER A 65 14.30 4.31 12.10
N GLN A 66 14.76 4.59 10.86
CA GLN A 66 14.12 5.56 9.99
C GLN A 66 12.74 5.03 9.59
N TYR A 67 11.75 5.47 10.36
CA TYR A 67 10.31 5.31 10.19
C TYR A 67 9.93 4.93 8.76
N THR A 68 9.49 3.67 8.57
CA THR A 68 8.82 3.24 7.35
C THR A 68 7.51 4.00 7.27
N THR A 69 7.54 5.21 6.74
CA THR A 69 6.41 6.10 6.90
C THR A 69 5.35 5.71 5.90
N HIS A 70 4.21 5.26 6.40
CA HIS A 70 3.10 4.70 5.61
C HIS A 70 2.35 5.77 4.79
N TRP A 71 2.97 6.91 4.46
CA TRP A 71 2.33 8.00 3.73
C TRP A 71 1.82 7.57 2.36
N VAL A 72 2.60 6.76 1.63
CA VAL A 72 2.23 6.29 0.28
C VAL A 72 0.90 5.51 0.29
N PRO A 73 0.75 4.40 1.05
CA PRO A 73 -0.53 3.68 1.08
C PRO A 73 -1.68 4.53 1.66
N ILE A 74 -1.41 5.46 2.58
CA ILE A 74 -2.44 6.36 3.12
C ILE A 74 -2.99 7.28 2.01
N ILE A 75 -2.13 7.93 1.23
CA ILE A 75 -2.54 8.83 0.14
C ILE A 75 -3.36 8.06 -0.90
N PHE A 76 -2.88 6.88 -1.31
CA PHE A 76 -3.58 6.05 -2.29
C PHE A 76 -4.91 5.48 -1.76
N ALA A 77 -5.00 5.17 -0.46
CA ALA A 77 -6.26 4.76 0.17
C ALA A 77 -7.30 5.89 0.15
N ILE A 78 -6.90 7.12 0.49
CA ILE A 78 -7.77 8.30 0.41
C ILE A 78 -8.24 8.51 -1.04
N LEU A 79 -7.32 8.48 -2.01
CA LEU A 79 -7.65 8.67 -3.42
C LEU A 79 -8.62 7.60 -3.94
N THR A 80 -8.42 6.35 -3.54
CA THR A 80 -9.30 5.21 -3.87
C THR A 80 -10.69 5.42 -3.27
N SER A 81 -10.78 5.82 -1.99
CA SER A 81 -12.06 6.06 -1.33
C SER A 81 -12.87 7.17 -2.02
N LEU A 82 -12.20 8.24 -2.45
CA LEU A 82 -12.84 9.36 -3.15
C LEU A 82 -13.37 8.94 -4.52
N GLY A 83 -12.60 8.14 -5.27
CA GLY A 83 -13.00 7.57 -6.55
C GLY A 83 -14.23 6.65 -6.42
N VAL A 84 -14.28 5.82 -5.38
CA VAL A 84 -15.42 4.94 -5.08
C VAL A 84 -16.67 5.75 -4.72
N VAL A 85 -16.54 6.76 -3.86
CA VAL A 85 -17.67 7.65 -3.48
C VAL A 85 -18.23 8.37 -4.70
N TYR A 86 -17.36 8.90 -5.56
CA TYR A 86 -17.77 9.53 -6.82
C TYR A 86 -18.56 8.56 -7.71
N LEU A 87 -18.06 7.34 -7.88
CA LEU A 87 -18.72 6.29 -8.67
C LEU A 87 -20.11 5.92 -8.14
N ILE A 88 -20.25 5.82 -6.82
CA ILE A 88 -21.54 5.54 -6.17
C ILE A 88 -22.49 6.72 -6.37
N ALA A 89 -22.02 7.96 -6.18
CA ALA A 89 -22.83 9.16 -6.35
C ALA A 89 -23.32 9.33 -7.80
N ASP A 90 -22.46 9.13 -8.79
CA ASP A 90 -22.84 9.19 -10.20
C ASP A 90 -23.83 8.07 -10.58
N ARG A 91 -23.61 6.85 -10.09
CA ARG A 91 -24.55 5.73 -10.28
C ARG A 91 -25.93 6.04 -9.67
N ARG A 92 -25.99 6.72 -8.52
CA ARG A 92 -27.26 7.13 -7.91
C ARG A 92 -27.97 8.23 -8.71
N ARG A 93 -27.23 9.21 -9.24
CA ARG A 93 -27.81 10.27 -10.09
C ARG A 93 -28.39 9.72 -11.39
N ASN A 94 -27.73 8.75 -12.02
CA ASN A 94 -28.25 8.09 -13.24
C ASN A 94 -29.48 7.20 -12.99
N LYS A 95 -29.74 6.76 -11.75
CA LYS A 95 -30.91 5.92 -11.43
C LYS A 95 -32.18 6.75 -11.16
N HIS A 96 -32.02 8.03 -10.84
CA HIS A 96 -33.12 8.93 -10.46
C HIS A 96 -33.62 9.80 -11.62
N ASN A 97 -33.08 9.62 -12.82
CA ASN A 97 -33.32 10.44 -14.01
C ASN A 97 -33.59 9.54 -15.21
#